data_AF-A0A2T1ECB8-F1
#
_entry.id   AF-A0A2T1ECB8-F1
#
_cell.length_a   1.000
_cell.length_b   1.000
_cell.length_c   1.000
_cell.angle_alpha   90.00
_cell.angle_beta   90.00
_cell.angle_gamma   90.00
#
_symmetry.space_group_name_H-M   'P 1'
#
loop_
_entity.id
_entity.type
_entity.pdbx_description
1 polymer ?
#
loop_
_entity_poly.entity_id
_entity_poly.type
_entity_poly.pdbx_seq_one_letter_code
_entity_poly.pdbx_strand_id
1 'polypeptide(L)'
;QQELESNPELAVVCGRRREKFPEATAYNRLCDMEWDTPVGEAKACGGDSMMRVSAFEQVGGFNPALIAGEEPEMCVRLRQNGCKIQRLDAEMTLHDAQMTDFDQWWKRSQRAGHAYAEGSWMHGNTPERHWVKDTTSIWFWGLVLPALAFGTAWFTHGWSLWLLAGYPVLTYRIYRRMQQDRNWPAKDAALYAISCAIGRFPQLQGQIQFHQRRLLGQHSSLIEYKTSNPSIEQVRISAKSTK
;
A
#
# COMPACT_ATOMS: atom_id res chain seq x y z
N GLN A 1 -11.96 1.34 -22.46
CA GLN A 1 -12.35 0.41 -23.54
C GLN A 1 -11.48 0.61 -24.78
N GLN A 2 -11.51 1.78 -25.44
CA GLN A 2 -10.69 2.06 -26.63
C GLN A 2 -9.21 1.65 -26.48
N GLU A 3 -8.58 1.98 -25.35
CA GLU A 3 -7.17 1.63 -25.10
C GLU A 3 -6.90 0.11 -25.05
N LEU A 4 -7.85 -0.67 -24.52
CA LEU A 4 -7.75 -2.13 -24.50
C LEU A 4 -8.02 -2.73 -25.89
N GLU A 5 -8.84 -2.07 -26.72
CA GLU A 5 -9.11 -2.52 -28.08
C GLU A 5 -7.95 -2.21 -29.02
N SER A 6 -7.28 -1.07 -28.84
CA SER A 6 -6.14 -0.66 -29.67
C SER A 6 -4.84 -1.37 -29.32
N ASN A 7 -4.67 -1.85 -28.08
CA ASN A 7 -3.46 -2.52 -27.63
C ASN A 7 -3.75 -3.92 -27.04
N PRO A 8 -3.50 -4.98 -27.80
CA PRO A 8 -3.72 -6.36 -27.35
C PRO A 8 -2.87 -6.77 -26.15
N GLU A 9 -1.70 -6.16 -25.94
CA GLU A 9 -0.80 -6.49 -24.81
C GLU A 9 -1.31 -5.92 -23.47
N LEU A 10 -2.21 -4.92 -23.50
CA LEU A 10 -2.82 -4.38 -22.29
C LEU A 10 -3.87 -5.35 -21.76
N ALA A 11 -3.66 -5.82 -20.54
CA ALA A 11 -4.64 -6.58 -19.77
C ALA A 11 -5.49 -5.68 -18.88
N VAL A 12 -4.92 -4.58 -18.38
CA VAL A 12 -5.58 -3.70 -17.40
C VAL A 12 -5.32 -2.25 -17.76
N VAL A 13 -6.37 -1.43 -17.69
CA VAL A 13 -6.26 0.03 -17.70
C VAL A 13 -6.90 0.59 -16.43
N CYS A 14 -6.29 1.61 -15.85
CA CYS A 14 -6.82 2.33 -14.70
C CYS A 14 -6.69 3.85 -14.84
N GLY A 15 -7.68 4.54 -14.30
CA GLY A 15 -7.71 6.00 -14.19
C GLY A 15 -7.26 6.49 -12.81
N ARG A 16 -7.36 7.79 -12.61
CA ARG A 16 -7.05 8.45 -11.35
C ARG A 16 -8.23 8.22 -10.45
N ARG A 17 -8.02 7.48 -9.36
CA ARG A 17 -8.92 7.49 -8.22
C ARG A 17 -8.68 8.74 -7.39
N ARG A 18 -9.58 9.71 -7.42
CA ARG A 18 -9.51 10.91 -6.56
C ARG A 18 -10.18 10.64 -5.23
N GLU A 19 -9.62 11.21 -4.18
CA GLU A 19 -10.35 11.31 -2.91
C GLU A 19 -11.46 12.34 -3.04
N LYS A 20 -12.63 12.01 -2.48
CA LYS A 20 -13.84 12.84 -2.56
C LYS A 20 -13.70 14.14 -1.75
N PHE A 21 -13.00 14.08 -0.62
CA PHE A 21 -12.80 15.23 0.29
C PHE A 21 -11.32 15.37 0.68
N PRO A 22 -10.41 15.67 -0.27
CA PRO A 22 -8.96 15.63 -0.04
C PRO A 22 -8.49 16.66 0.99
N GLU A 23 -9.24 17.75 1.17
CA GLU A 23 -8.91 18.83 2.11
C GLU A 23 -9.61 18.69 3.48
N ALA A 24 -10.39 17.63 3.70
CA ALA A 24 -11.11 17.45 4.96
C ALA A 24 -10.16 17.18 6.14
N THR A 25 -9.15 16.33 5.92
CA THR A 25 -8.10 16.04 6.91
C THR A 25 -6.76 15.80 6.22
N ALA A 26 -5.68 15.84 7.00
CA ALA A 26 -4.36 15.44 6.53
C ALA A 26 -4.34 13.98 6.00
N TYR A 27 -5.18 13.11 6.54
CA TYR A 27 -5.27 11.70 6.14
C TYR A 27 -6.00 11.52 4.80
N ASN A 28 -7.07 12.28 4.56
CA ASN A 28 -7.71 12.33 3.24
C ASN A 28 -6.74 12.88 2.19
N ARG A 29 -5.99 13.93 2.54
CA ARG A 29 -4.95 14.50 1.66
C ARG A 29 -3.90 13.45 1.28
N LEU A 30 -3.40 12.69 2.27
CA LEU A 30 -2.47 11.60 2.04
C LEU A 30 -3.04 10.52 1.11
N CYS A 31 -4.29 10.10 1.30
CA CYS A 31 -4.96 9.16 0.39
C CYS A 31 -4.99 9.68 -1.05
N ASP A 32 -5.40 10.94 -1.25
CA ASP A 32 -5.43 11.52 -2.59
C ASP A 32 -4.06 11.52 -3.25
N MET A 33 -3.03 11.93 -2.50
CA MET A 33 -1.65 11.99 -2.98
C MET A 33 -1.08 10.60 -3.29
N GLU A 34 -1.38 9.59 -2.48
CA GLU A 34 -0.91 8.21 -2.69
C GLU A 34 -1.57 7.54 -3.91
N TRP A 35 -2.82 7.91 -4.22
CA TRP A 35 -3.52 7.41 -5.41
C TRP A 35 -3.15 8.17 -6.68
N ASP A 36 -2.44 9.29 -6.56
CA ASP A 36 -1.79 9.96 -7.68
C ASP A 36 -0.51 9.20 -8.07
N THR A 37 -0.66 8.07 -8.76
CA THR A 37 0.48 7.36 -9.34
C THR A 37 0.85 7.93 -10.71
N PRO A 38 2.12 7.83 -11.16
CA PRO A 38 2.53 8.32 -12.47
C PRO A 38 1.72 7.70 -13.62
N VAL A 39 1.33 8.52 -14.59
CA VAL A 39 0.71 8.08 -15.85
C VAL A 39 1.71 7.26 -16.66
N GLY A 40 1.23 6.23 -17.35
CA GLY A 40 2.04 5.35 -18.18
C GLY A 40 1.91 3.88 -17.80
N GLU A 41 2.85 3.06 -18.28
CA GLU A 41 2.93 1.65 -17.91
C GLU A 41 3.16 1.54 -16.39
N ALA A 42 2.35 0.73 -15.71
CA ALA A 42 2.29 0.63 -14.27
C ALA A 42 2.46 -0.81 -13.77
N LYS A 43 2.84 -0.95 -12.50
CA LYS A 43 2.96 -2.25 -11.82
C LYS A 43 1.69 -2.69 -11.09
N ALA A 44 0.73 -1.81 -10.94
CA ALA A 44 -0.53 -2.05 -10.26
C ALA A 44 -1.52 -0.99 -10.73
N CYS A 45 -2.80 -1.31 -10.65
CA CYS A 45 -3.91 -0.50 -11.09
C CYS A 45 -4.62 0.26 -9.96
N GLY A 46 -4.29 0.02 -8.69
CA GLY A 46 -4.77 0.85 -7.57
C GLY A 46 -6.18 0.52 -7.08
N GLY A 47 -6.87 -0.44 -7.70
CA GLY A 47 -8.21 -0.92 -7.33
C GLY A 47 -9.36 -0.33 -8.13
N ASP A 48 -9.12 0.63 -9.02
CA ASP A 48 -10.08 1.15 -9.99
C ASP A 48 -9.64 0.86 -11.43
N SER A 49 -10.24 -0.17 -12.03
CA SER A 49 -9.69 -0.76 -13.25
C SER A 49 -10.75 -1.32 -14.17
N MET A 50 -10.46 -1.26 -15.47
CA MET A 50 -11.11 -2.07 -16.50
C MET A 50 -10.11 -3.11 -16.98
N MET A 51 -10.55 -4.37 -17.06
CA MET A 51 -9.67 -5.50 -17.38
C MET A 51 -10.20 -6.30 -18.56
N ARG A 52 -9.28 -6.88 -19.33
CA ARG A 52 -9.62 -7.89 -20.33
C ARG A 52 -9.98 -9.19 -19.63
N VAL A 53 -11.20 -9.68 -19.90
CA VAL A 53 -11.72 -10.90 -19.26
C VAL A 53 -10.78 -12.09 -19.46
N SER A 54 -10.29 -12.31 -20.69
CA SER A 54 -9.39 -13.43 -20.98
C SER A 54 -8.09 -13.38 -20.17
N ALA A 55 -7.49 -12.20 -19.98
CA ALA A 55 -6.28 -12.04 -19.18
C ALA A 55 -6.57 -12.26 -17.69
N PHE A 56 -7.70 -11.76 -17.18
CA PHE A 56 -8.14 -11.97 -15.80
C PHE A 56 -8.39 -13.45 -15.50
N GLU A 57 -9.09 -14.17 -16.39
CA GLU A 57 -9.35 -15.61 -16.28
C GLU A 57 -8.07 -16.43 -16.37
N GLN A 58 -7.14 -16.06 -17.26
CA GLN A 58 -5.87 -16.77 -17.45
C GLN A 58 -5.03 -16.84 -16.16
N VAL A 59 -5.07 -15.79 -15.34
CA VAL A 59 -4.36 -15.80 -14.06
C VAL A 59 -5.21 -16.38 -12.92
N GLY A 60 -6.49 -16.66 -13.14
CA GLY A 60 -7.41 -17.15 -12.10
C GLY A 60 -8.01 -16.04 -11.22
N GLY A 61 -8.02 -14.79 -11.69
CA GLY A 61 -8.57 -13.65 -10.99
C GLY A 61 -7.81 -13.24 -9.73
N PHE A 62 -8.51 -12.62 -8.77
CA PHE A 62 -7.95 -12.21 -7.47
C PHE A 62 -7.71 -13.42 -6.57
N ASN A 63 -6.61 -13.40 -5.81
CA ASN A 63 -6.33 -14.42 -4.82
C ASN A 63 -7.18 -14.21 -3.55
N PRO A 64 -8.15 -15.09 -3.24
CA PRO A 64 -9.07 -14.89 -2.10
C PRO A 64 -8.41 -15.14 -0.73
N ALA A 65 -7.19 -15.67 -0.68
CA ALA A 65 -6.47 -15.88 0.57
C ALA A 65 -5.85 -14.58 1.12
N LEU A 66 -5.70 -13.56 0.29
CA LEU A 66 -5.14 -12.27 0.65
C LEU A 66 -6.18 -11.39 1.33
N ILE A 67 -5.77 -10.71 2.40
CA ILE A 67 -6.61 -9.72 3.10
C ILE A 67 -6.38 -8.29 2.60
N ALA A 68 -5.31 -8.09 1.84
CA ALA A 68 -4.90 -6.83 1.26
C ALA A 68 -3.83 -7.08 0.18
N GLY A 69 -3.78 -6.22 -0.83
CA GLY A 69 -2.79 -6.34 -1.91
C GLY A 69 -3.18 -7.36 -2.98
N GLU A 70 -4.46 -7.75 -3.04
CA GLU A 70 -5.02 -8.67 -4.02
C GLU A 70 -4.78 -8.20 -5.45
N GLU A 71 -4.97 -6.90 -5.68
CA GLU A 71 -4.80 -6.28 -6.98
C GLU A 71 -3.32 -6.22 -7.42
N PRO A 72 -2.37 -5.70 -6.62
CA PRO A 72 -0.96 -5.74 -6.97
C PRO A 72 -0.43 -7.15 -7.21
N GLU A 73 -0.88 -8.13 -6.43
CA GLU A 73 -0.50 -9.54 -6.58
C GLU A 73 -0.99 -10.12 -7.90
N MET A 74 -2.27 -9.91 -8.25
CA MET A 74 -2.81 -10.33 -9.54
C MET A 74 -2.08 -9.65 -10.69
N CYS A 75 -1.74 -8.37 -10.55
CA CYS A 75 -0.98 -7.63 -11.53
C CYS A 75 0.43 -8.20 -11.74
N VAL A 76 1.10 -8.75 -10.71
CA VAL A 76 2.35 -9.50 -10.86
C VAL A 76 2.15 -10.72 -11.75
N ARG A 77 1.13 -11.54 -11.49
CA ARG A 77 0.83 -12.73 -12.30
C ARG A 77 0.51 -12.37 -13.76
N LEU A 78 -0.23 -11.29 -13.99
CA LEU A 78 -0.51 -10.79 -15.34
C LEU A 78 0.78 -10.42 -16.09
N ARG A 79 1.70 -9.68 -15.45
CA ARG A 79 2.98 -9.31 -16.06
C ARG A 79 3.92 -10.50 -16.28
N GLN A 80 3.88 -11.51 -15.42
CA GLN A 80 4.60 -12.78 -15.64
C GLN A 80 4.11 -13.50 -16.91
N ASN A 81 2.85 -13.29 -17.29
CA ASN A 81 2.29 -13.76 -18.56
C ASN A 81 2.50 -12.78 -19.72
N GLY A 82 3.38 -11.78 -19.56
CA GLY A 82 3.71 -10.80 -20.60
C GLY A 82 2.67 -9.69 -20.80
N CYS A 83 1.62 -9.63 -19.96
CA CYS A 83 0.61 -8.58 -20.06
C CYS A 83 1.12 -7.26 -19.49
N LYS A 84 0.59 -6.15 -20.00
CA LYS A 84 0.87 -4.80 -19.52
C LYS A 84 -0.33 -4.21 -18.76
N ILE A 85 -0.03 -3.29 -17.86
CA ILE A 85 -1.01 -2.52 -17.09
C ILE A 85 -0.73 -1.04 -17.36
N GLN A 86 -1.78 -0.28 -17.67
CA GLN A 86 -1.64 1.12 -18.06
C GLN A 86 -2.42 2.04 -17.11
N ARG A 87 -1.72 3.04 -16.59
CA ARG A 87 -2.29 4.16 -15.85
C ARG A 87 -2.58 5.31 -16.84
N LEU A 88 -3.85 5.59 -17.10
CA LEU A 88 -4.31 6.61 -18.04
C LEU A 88 -4.27 8.03 -17.47
N ASP A 89 -4.07 9.05 -18.29
CA ASP A 89 -4.25 10.44 -17.84
C ASP A 89 -5.73 10.85 -17.84
N ALA A 90 -6.52 10.18 -17.00
CA ALA A 90 -7.96 10.41 -16.87
C ALA A 90 -8.42 10.08 -15.46
N GLU A 91 -9.30 10.90 -14.89
CA GLU A 91 -10.05 10.53 -13.68
C GLU A 91 -11.04 9.41 -13.98
N MET A 92 -11.12 8.43 -13.08
CA MET A 92 -11.99 7.26 -13.30
C MET A 92 -12.88 6.95 -12.11
N THR A 93 -12.42 7.22 -10.88
CA THR A 93 -13.25 7.00 -9.70
C THR A 93 -13.12 8.14 -8.69
N LEU A 94 -14.23 8.43 -8.02
CA LEU A 94 -14.24 9.18 -6.77
C LEU A 94 -14.38 8.16 -5.64
N HIS A 95 -13.42 8.14 -4.73
CA HIS A 95 -13.48 7.31 -3.53
C HIS A 95 -13.61 8.22 -2.31
N ASP A 96 -14.37 7.79 -1.32
CA ASP A 96 -14.41 8.47 -0.03
C ASP A 96 -13.66 7.61 0.96
N ALA A 97 -12.42 7.98 1.30
CA ALA A 97 -11.59 7.25 2.25
C ALA A 97 -12.21 7.24 3.64
N GLN A 98 -13.03 8.25 4.01
CA GLN A 98 -13.54 8.45 5.38
C GLN A 98 -12.46 8.25 6.45
N MET A 99 -11.24 8.70 6.16
CA MET A 99 -10.10 8.58 7.05
C MET A 99 -9.95 9.92 7.75
N THR A 100 -10.61 10.08 8.89
CA THR A 100 -10.67 11.32 9.67
C THR A 100 -9.66 11.34 10.81
N ASP A 101 -9.21 10.17 11.27
CA ASP A 101 -8.48 10.04 12.53
C ASP A 101 -7.17 9.24 12.40
N PHE A 102 -6.26 9.48 13.34
CA PHE A 102 -4.94 8.85 13.37
C PHE A 102 -5.01 7.33 13.43
N ASP A 103 -5.92 6.77 14.23
CA ASP A 103 -6.06 5.32 14.40
C ASP A 103 -6.49 4.63 13.10
N GLN A 104 -7.30 5.30 12.28
CA GLN A 104 -7.71 4.79 10.98
C GLN A 104 -6.52 4.76 10.02
N TRP A 105 -5.74 5.84 9.98
CA TRP A 105 -4.49 5.88 9.23
C TRP A 105 -3.50 4.80 9.70
N TRP A 106 -3.34 4.62 11.01
CA TRP A 106 -2.48 3.60 11.59
C TRP A 106 -2.88 2.20 11.13
N LYS A 107 -4.16 1.84 11.23
CA LYS A 107 -4.69 0.54 10.77
C LYS A 107 -4.50 0.35 9.27
N ARG A 108 -4.72 1.38 8.46
CA ARG A 108 -4.48 1.33 7.00
C ARG A 108 -3.00 1.11 6.71
N SER A 109 -2.09 1.79 7.40
CA SER A 109 -0.65 1.58 7.27
C SER A 109 -0.21 0.20 7.76
N GLN A 110 -0.84 -0.32 8.82
CA GLN A 110 -0.62 -1.68 9.30
C GLN A 110 -1.03 -2.70 8.24
N ARG A 111 -2.21 -2.52 7.64
CA ARG A 111 -2.69 -3.36 6.52
C ARG A 111 -1.72 -3.33 5.33
N ALA A 112 -1.20 -2.16 4.98
CA ALA A 112 -0.20 -2.04 3.93
C ALA A 112 1.10 -2.79 4.27
N GLY A 113 1.56 -2.72 5.53
CA GLY A 113 2.71 -3.48 6.00
C GLY A 113 2.53 -4.99 5.89
N HIS A 114 1.35 -5.49 6.29
CA HIS A 114 0.99 -6.90 6.12
C HIS A 114 1.01 -7.31 4.64
N ALA A 115 0.34 -6.53 3.77
CA ALA A 115 0.32 -6.77 2.33
C ALA A 115 1.73 -6.80 1.71
N TYR A 116 2.62 -5.89 2.11
CA TYR A 116 4.00 -5.86 1.62
C TYR A 116 4.75 -7.15 1.96
N ALA A 117 4.68 -7.61 3.22
CA ALA A 117 5.35 -8.84 3.62
C ALA A 117 4.76 -10.08 2.95
N GLU A 118 3.44 -10.16 2.81
CA GLU A 118 2.77 -11.28 2.15
C GLU A 118 3.09 -11.32 0.64
N GLY A 119 2.98 -10.18 -0.04
CA GLY A 119 3.34 -10.06 -1.45
C GLY A 119 4.82 -10.33 -1.71
N SER A 120 5.71 -9.84 -0.85
CA SER A 120 7.14 -10.15 -0.92
C SER A 120 7.44 -11.61 -0.64
N TRP A 121 6.67 -12.29 0.20
CA TRP A 121 6.83 -13.71 0.46
C TRP A 121 6.43 -14.56 -0.75
N MET A 122 5.30 -14.23 -1.39
CA MET A 122 4.80 -14.97 -2.56
C MET A 122 5.67 -14.71 -3.80
N HIS A 123 6.02 -13.44 -4.06
CA HIS A 123 6.56 -13.00 -5.34
C HIS A 123 7.95 -12.35 -5.24
N GLY A 124 8.61 -12.39 -4.09
CA GLY A 124 9.91 -11.75 -3.88
C GLY A 124 11.08 -12.41 -4.61
N ASN A 125 10.98 -13.71 -4.91
CA ASN A 125 12.00 -14.46 -5.65
C ASN A 125 11.84 -14.35 -7.17
N THR A 126 10.81 -13.65 -7.64
CA THR A 126 10.59 -13.40 -9.06
C THR A 126 11.55 -12.31 -9.57
N PRO A 127 11.81 -12.19 -10.89
CA PRO A 127 12.64 -11.12 -11.43
C PRO A 127 12.19 -9.71 -11.01
N GLU A 128 10.89 -9.50 -10.80
CA GLU A 128 10.35 -8.20 -10.37
C GLU A 128 10.65 -7.85 -8.91
N ARG A 129 10.99 -8.84 -8.06
CA ARG A 129 11.23 -8.70 -6.62
C ARG A 129 10.12 -7.91 -5.92
N HIS A 130 8.87 -8.33 -6.16
CA HIS A 130 7.67 -7.62 -5.73
C HIS A 130 7.74 -7.30 -4.23
N TRP A 131 7.66 -6.01 -3.89
CA TRP A 131 7.69 -5.47 -2.51
C TRP A 131 8.84 -5.91 -1.59
N VAL A 132 9.92 -6.50 -2.11
CA VAL A 132 11.11 -6.87 -1.31
C VAL A 132 11.74 -5.62 -0.70
N LYS A 133 11.86 -4.55 -1.48
CA LYS A 133 12.43 -3.28 -1.02
C LYS A 133 11.56 -2.62 0.05
N ASP A 134 10.24 -2.62 -0.14
CA ASP A 134 9.30 -2.05 0.83
C ASP A 134 9.37 -2.83 2.15
N THR A 135 9.34 -4.15 2.06
CA THR A 135 9.42 -5.06 3.20
C THR A 135 10.71 -4.88 4.00
N THR A 136 11.87 -4.92 3.33
CA THR A 136 13.19 -4.77 3.96
C THR A 136 13.40 -3.38 4.56
N SER A 137 12.92 -2.33 3.88
CA SER A 137 12.97 -0.94 4.37
C SER A 137 12.19 -0.79 5.69
N ILE A 138 11.04 -1.42 5.80
CA ILE A 138 10.22 -1.40 7.03
C ILE A 138 10.93 -2.12 8.18
N TRP A 139 11.54 -3.29 7.97
CA TRP A 139 12.34 -3.93 9.02
C TRP A 139 13.49 -3.04 9.48
N PHE A 140 14.21 -2.42 8.54
CA PHE A 140 15.35 -1.57 8.86
C PHE A 140 14.93 -0.34 9.67
N TRP A 141 14.00 0.44 9.15
CA TRP A 141 13.57 1.70 9.76
C TRP A 141 12.59 1.53 10.91
N GLY A 142 11.83 0.44 10.96
CA GLY A 142 10.88 0.17 12.03
C GLY A 142 11.49 -0.55 13.22
N LEU A 143 12.51 -1.39 13.00
CA LEU A 143 13.07 -2.26 14.05
C LEU A 143 14.59 -2.14 14.18
N VAL A 144 15.36 -2.43 13.13
CA VAL A 144 16.82 -2.62 13.25
C VAL A 144 17.51 -1.34 13.74
N LEU A 145 17.21 -0.19 13.12
CA LEU A 145 17.84 1.07 13.48
C LEU A 145 17.47 1.52 14.91
N PRO A 146 16.19 1.54 15.33
CA PRO A 146 15.82 1.79 16.73
C PRO A 146 16.44 0.82 17.72
N ALA A 147 16.40 -0.48 17.41
CA ALA A 147 16.93 -1.51 18.30
C ALA A 147 18.44 -1.35 18.50
N LEU A 148 19.19 -1.03 17.45
CA LEU A 148 20.62 -0.73 17.56
C LEU A 148 20.87 0.56 18.34
N ALA A 149 20.12 1.63 18.04
CA ALA A 149 20.27 2.93 18.70
C ALA A 149 20.07 2.82 20.22
N PHE A 150 18.97 2.20 20.66
CA PHE A 150 18.66 2.06 22.08
C PHE A 150 19.40 0.90 22.74
N GLY A 151 19.49 -0.27 22.08
CA GLY A 151 20.10 -1.47 22.64
C GLY A 151 21.60 -1.35 22.89
N THR A 152 22.29 -0.45 22.18
CA THR A 152 23.73 -0.19 22.38
C THR A 152 24.03 1.13 23.10
N ALA A 153 23.01 1.86 23.56
CA ALA A 153 23.19 3.17 24.19
C ALA A 153 24.05 3.12 25.44
N TRP A 154 23.89 2.09 26.27
CA TRP A 154 24.72 1.91 27.46
C TRP A 154 26.21 1.72 27.11
N PHE A 155 26.51 0.79 26.20
CA PHE A 155 27.88 0.44 25.82
C PHE A 155 28.60 1.57 25.06
N THR A 156 27.85 2.44 24.40
CA THR A 156 28.39 3.56 23.61
C THR A 156 28.34 4.89 24.35
N HIS A 157 27.98 4.91 25.64
CA HIS A 157 27.76 6.14 26.40
C HIS A 157 26.81 7.12 25.69
N GLY A 158 25.77 6.59 25.04
CA GLY A 158 24.75 7.36 24.32
C GLY A 158 25.09 7.73 22.88
N TRP A 159 26.31 7.47 22.38
CA TRP A 159 26.67 7.81 21.00
C TRP A 159 25.84 7.09 19.94
N SER A 160 25.37 5.86 20.23
CA SER A 160 24.48 5.13 19.31
C SER A 160 23.15 5.84 19.06
N LEU A 161 22.72 6.76 19.94
CA LEU A 161 21.48 7.52 19.75
C LEU A 161 21.56 8.46 18.54
N TRP A 162 22.77 8.83 18.08
CA TRP A 162 22.95 9.58 16.83
C TRP A 162 22.45 8.82 15.61
N LEU A 163 22.31 7.49 15.66
CA LEU A 163 21.68 6.71 14.59
C LEU A 163 20.24 7.16 14.34
N LEU A 164 19.53 7.70 15.35
CA LEU A 164 18.18 8.23 15.20
C LEU A 164 18.13 9.48 14.30
N ALA A 165 19.25 10.16 14.07
CA ALA A 165 19.36 11.20 13.04
C ALA A 165 19.09 10.64 11.62
N GLY A 166 19.08 9.31 11.45
CA GLY A 166 18.60 8.68 10.23
C GLY A 166 17.14 9.04 9.87
N TYR A 167 16.25 9.25 10.84
CA TYR A 167 14.85 9.60 10.56
C TYR A 167 14.66 10.99 9.93
N PRO A 168 15.26 12.08 10.46
CA PRO A 168 15.20 13.38 9.78
C PRO A 168 15.90 13.32 8.41
N VAL A 169 16.99 12.56 8.25
CA VAL A 169 17.63 12.36 6.94
C VAL A 169 16.71 11.63 5.96
N LEU A 170 16.04 10.55 6.39
CA LEU A 170 15.05 9.82 5.60
C LEU A 170 13.91 10.74 5.17
N THR A 171 13.35 11.49 6.13
CA THR A 171 12.23 12.41 5.91
C THR A 171 12.63 13.48 4.90
N TYR A 172 13.78 14.12 5.08
CA TYR A 172 14.29 15.13 4.16
C TYR A 172 14.55 14.57 2.75
N ARG A 173 15.11 13.35 2.66
CA ARG A 173 15.32 12.67 1.37
C ARG A 173 14.00 12.41 0.64
N ILE A 174 12.97 11.95 1.34
CA ILE A 174 11.64 11.73 0.76
C ILE A 174 11.03 13.07 0.32
N TYR A 175 11.08 14.08 1.19
CA TYR A 175 10.61 15.43 0.90
C TYR A 175 11.23 15.99 -0.39
N ARG A 176 12.57 16.00 -0.47
CA ARG A 176 13.29 16.50 -1.65
C ARG A 176 12.91 15.73 -2.91
N ARG A 177 12.78 14.41 -2.80
CA ARG A 177 12.40 13.57 -3.92
C ARG A 177 10.98 13.86 -4.42
N MET A 178 10.01 14.07 -3.53
CA MET A 178 8.64 14.41 -3.94
C MET A 178 8.57 15.79 -4.59
N GLN A 179 9.39 16.74 -4.15
CA GLN A 179 9.48 18.03 -4.83
C GLN A 179 10.12 17.92 -6.21
N GLN A 180 11.18 17.12 -6.36
CA GLN A 180 11.93 17.00 -7.62
C GLN A 180 11.20 16.12 -8.65
N ASP A 181 10.80 14.91 -8.25
CA ASP A 181 10.24 13.90 -9.16
C ASP A 181 8.75 14.14 -9.43
N ARG A 182 8.01 14.67 -8.44
CA ARG A 182 6.54 14.81 -8.50
C ARG A 182 6.07 16.27 -8.55
N ASN A 183 6.97 17.24 -8.42
CA ASN A 183 6.66 18.67 -8.36
C ASN A 183 5.59 19.02 -7.31
N TRP A 184 5.58 18.29 -6.19
CA TRP A 184 4.60 18.53 -5.13
C TRP A 184 4.89 19.82 -4.35
N PRO A 185 3.85 20.56 -3.93
CA PRO A 185 4.00 21.69 -3.02
C PRO A 185 4.76 21.28 -1.75
N ALA A 186 5.56 22.18 -1.19
CA ALA A 186 6.38 21.90 0.00
C ALA A 186 5.56 21.33 1.17
N LYS A 187 4.35 21.86 1.39
CA LYS A 187 3.44 21.40 2.44
C LYS A 187 3.05 19.93 2.27
N ASP A 188 2.66 19.54 1.05
CA ASP A 188 2.27 18.16 0.72
C ASP A 188 3.46 17.22 0.80
N ALA A 189 4.60 17.60 0.20
CA ALA A 189 5.82 16.82 0.26
C ALA A 189 6.27 16.57 1.72
N ALA A 190 6.13 17.57 2.60
CA ALA A 190 6.46 17.43 4.02
C ALA A 190 5.47 16.50 4.74
N LEU A 191 4.16 16.69 4.53
CA LEU A 191 3.12 15.83 5.09
C LEU A 191 3.34 14.36 4.72
N TYR A 192 3.58 14.07 3.44
CA TYR A 192 3.86 12.72 2.96
C TYR A 192 5.15 12.15 3.51
N ALA A 193 6.24 12.93 3.53
CA ALA A 193 7.53 12.48 4.02
C ALA A 193 7.50 12.10 5.51
N ILE A 194 6.87 12.93 6.35
CA ILE A 194 6.68 12.66 7.77
C ILE A 194 5.82 11.41 7.96
N SER A 195 4.73 11.30 7.20
CA SER A 195 3.84 10.14 7.25
C SER A 195 4.53 8.85 6.83
N CYS A 196 5.45 8.92 5.85
CA CYS A 196 6.28 7.77 5.45
C CYS A 196 7.27 7.34 6.53
N ALA A 197 7.83 8.28 7.31
CA ALA A 197 8.73 7.96 8.42
C ALA A 197 7.98 7.34 9.59
N ILE A 198 6.86 7.95 10.02
CA ILE A 198 6.01 7.44 11.11
C ILE A 198 5.35 6.12 10.68
N GLY A 199 4.93 6.00 9.42
CA GLY A 199 4.24 4.84 8.88
C GLY A 199 5.04 3.53 8.94
N ARG A 200 6.37 3.60 9.14
CA ARG A 200 7.22 2.41 9.31
C ARG A 200 6.84 1.58 10.54
N PHE A 201 6.35 2.20 11.61
CA PHE A 201 5.96 1.51 12.84
C PHE A 201 4.65 0.69 12.70
N PRO A 202 3.52 1.25 12.22
CA PRO A 202 2.34 0.44 11.93
C PRO A 202 2.62 -0.60 10.84
N GLN A 203 3.39 -0.24 9.81
CA GLN A 203 3.77 -1.20 8.78
C GLN A 203 4.55 -2.38 9.35
N LEU A 204 5.51 -2.15 10.24
CA LEU A 204 6.24 -3.21 10.94
C LEU A 204 5.30 -4.11 11.74
N GLN A 205 4.33 -3.53 12.46
CA GLN A 205 3.30 -4.28 13.18
C GLN A 205 2.53 -5.21 12.23
N GLY A 206 2.21 -4.74 11.01
CA GLY A 206 1.58 -5.55 9.96
C GLY A 206 2.45 -6.71 9.49
N GLN A 207 3.75 -6.48 9.26
CA GLN A 207 4.69 -7.54 8.85
C GLN A 207 4.88 -8.60 9.92
N ILE A 208 5.03 -8.18 11.17
CA ILE A 208 5.10 -9.09 12.32
C ILE A 208 3.84 -9.94 12.37
N GLN A 209 2.65 -9.33 12.24
CA GLN A 209 1.38 -10.04 12.27
C GLN A 209 1.28 -11.07 11.13
N PHE A 210 1.70 -10.73 9.91
CA PHE A 210 1.75 -11.67 8.79
C PHE A 210 2.62 -12.90 9.14
N HIS A 211 3.87 -12.66 9.54
CA HIS A 211 4.81 -13.75 9.82
C HIS A 211 4.38 -14.60 11.02
N GLN A 212 3.84 -13.99 12.07
CA GLN A 212 3.29 -14.72 13.21
C GLN A 212 2.16 -15.66 12.77
N ARG A 213 1.15 -15.16 12.06
CA ARG A 213 0.02 -15.97 11.60
C ARG A 213 0.46 -17.07 10.66
N ARG A 214 1.36 -16.75 9.72
CA ARG A 214 1.94 -17.74 8.81
C ARG A 214 2.65 -18.86 9.55
N LEU A 215 3.49 -18.54 10.54
CA LEU A 215 4.21 -19.54 11.35
C LEU A 215 3.28 -20.38 12.22
N LEU A 216 2.16 -19.81 12.66
CA LEU A 216 1.12 -20.50 13.43
C LEU A 216 0.10 -21.24 12.56
N GLY A 217 0.25 -21.23 11.22
CA GLY A 217 -0.73 -21.81 10.30
C GLY A 217 -2.12 -21.17 10.35
N GLN A 218 -2.22 -19.94 10.85
CA GLN A 218 -3.48 -19.23 11.01
C GLN A 218 -3.81 -18.39 9.79
N HIS A 219 -5.09 -18.30 9.45
CA HIS A 219 -5.57 -17.38 8.43
C HIS A 219 -5.48 -15.92 8.91
N SER A 220 -5.09 -15.03 8.00
CA SER A 220 -5.12 -13.59 8.23
C SER A 220 -6.57 -13.12 8.31
N SER A 221 -6.90 -12.31 9.32
CA SER A 221 -8.20 -11.65 9.46
C SER A 221 -8.10 -10.26 8.87
N LEU A 222 -9.15 -9.80 8.20
CA LEU A 222 -9.20 -8.47 7.61
C LEU A 222 -8.84 -7.39 8.64
N ILE A 223 -7.89 -6.52 8.28
CA ILE A 223 -7.55 -5.33 9.06
C ILE A 223 -8.40 -4.18 8.50
N GLU A 224 -9.56 -3.94 9.10
CA GLU A 224 -10.46 -2.90 8.62
C GLU A 224 -10.27 -1.60 9.41
N TYR A 225 -10.15 -0.48 8.69
CA TYR A 225 -10.02 0.85 9.30
C TYR A 225 -11.34 1.62 9.29
N LYS A 226 -12.25 1.31 8.35
CA LYS A 226 -13.62 1.81 8.37
C LYS A 226 -14.43 0.93 9.29
N THR A 227 -14.92 1.47 10.40
CA THR A 227 -15.93 0.77 11.18
C THR A 227 -17.11 0.50 10.24
N SER A 228 -17.55 -0.76 10.13
CA SER A 228 -18.76 -1.08 9.39
C SER A 228 -19.88 -0.20 9.91
N ASN A 229 -20.48 0.61 9.04
CA ASN A 229 -21.70 1.31 9.37
C ASN A 229 -22.70 0.24 9.85
N PRO A 230 -23.33 0.35 11.04
CA PRO A 230 -24.20 -0.69 11.59
C PRO A 230 -25.31 -1.14 10.62
N SER A 231 -25.68 -0.27 9.68
CA SER A 231 -26.62 -0.55 8.59
C SER A 231 -26.13 -1.62 7.59
N ILE A 232 -24.82 -1.70 7.30
CA ILE A 232 -24.25 -2.70 6.38
C ILE A 232 -24.17 -4.07 7.05
N GLU A 233 -23.96 -4.09 8.37
CA GLU A 233 -23.93 -5.32 9.16
C GLU A 233 -25.33 -5.94 9.28
N GLN A 234 -26.38 -5.12 9.43
CA GLN A 234 -27.78 -5.57 9.38
C GLN A 234 -28.17 -6.18 8.03
N VAL A 235 -27.68 -5.62 6.90
CA VAL A 235 -27.91 -6.20 5.57
C VAL A 235 -27.18 -7.55 5.40
N ARG A 236 -25.94 -7.67 5.91
CA ARG A 236 -25.19 -8.93 5.91
C ARG A 236 -25.84 -10.02 6.77
N ILE A 237 -26.42 -9.67 7.91
CA ILE A 237 -27.12 -10.59 8.80
C ILE A 237 -28.46 -11.02 8.18
N SER A 238 -29.21 -10.09 7.58
CA SER A 238 -30.48 -10.40 6.90
C SER A 238 -30.30 -11.33 5.69
N ALA A 239 -29.23 -11.13 4.89
CA ALA A 239 -28.91 -11.99 3.74
C ALA A 239 -28.41 -13.39 4.12
N LYS A 240 -27.89 -13.58 5.35
CA LYS A 240 -27.53 -14.91 5.89
C LYS A 240 -28.72 -15.65 6.50
N SER A 241 -29.80 -14.94 6.86
CA SER A 241 -31.03 -15.53 7.41
C SER A 241 -32.01 -16.00 6.33
N THR A 242 -31.73 -15.75 5.05
CA THR A 242 -32.58 -16.09 3.89
C THR A 242 -32.00 -17.20 3.00
N LYS A 243 -31.01 -17.96 3.50
CA LYS A 243 -30.59 -19.25 2.92
C LYS A 243 -30.73 -20.33 3.97
#